data_AF-A0A2E4MF13-F1
#
_entry.id   AF-A0A2E4MF13-F1
#
_cell.length_a   1.000
_cell.length_b   1.000
_cell.length_c   1.000
_cell.angle_alpha   90.00
_cell.angle_beta   90.00
_cell.angle_gamma   90.00
#
_symmetry.space_group_name_H-M   'P 1'
#
loop_
_entity.id
_entity.type
_entity.pdbx_description
1 polymer ?
#
loop_
_entity_poly.entity_id
_entity_poly.type
_entity_poly.pdbx_seq_one_letter_code
_entity_poly.pdbx_strand_id
1 'polypeptide(L)'
;MLKKLKSKSGVTMVELVIVLAIMGILAVTIIPMYSKLQAKTQRARNKSNMMIIQEAFVNYYYTMYASGTPQYPPPPDSLMTDEWCNTPMDSTINLQTPNELFGTGSVPKNSNNLPFMYQSWIDTESDGRQKRKILIKDTDPDSPSHEEFLLFTI
;
A
#
# COMPACT_ATOMS: atom_id res chain seq x y z
N MET A 1 -39.51 4.44 53.85
CA MET A 1 -38.03 4.61 53.88
C MET A 1 -37.38 3.40 53.23
N LEU A 2 -36.76 3.55 52.05
CA LEU A 2 -35.97 2.46 51.45
C LEU A 2 -34.56 2.46 52.03
N LYS A 3 -34.15 1.34 52.63
CA LYS A 3 -32.79 1.10 53.09
C LYS A 3 -31.91 0.83 51.87
N LYS A 4 -31.03 1.78 51.49
CA LYS A 4 -29.97 1.52 50.50
C LYS A 4 -29.04 0.43 51.05
N LEU A 5 -29.06 -0.74 50.43
CA LEU A 5 -28.04 -1.78 50.63
C LEU A 5 -26.72 -1.22 50.09
N LYS A 6 -25.78 -0.87 50.97
CA LYS A 6 -24.42 -0.53 50.55
C LYS A 6 -23.73 -1.82 50.07
N SER A 7 -23.50 -1.93 48.77
CA SER A 7 -22.59 -2.93 48.18
C SER A 7 -21.22 -2.80 48.84
N LYS A 8 -20.74 -3.86 49.49
CA LYS A 8 -19.34 -3.99 49.91
C LYS A 8 -18.55 -4.60 48.74
N SER A 9 -18.26 -3.82 47.70
CA SER A 9 -17.32 -4.22 46.65
C SER A 9 -16.00 -3.46 46.84
N GLY A 10 -15.13 -3.99 47.69
CA GLY A 10 -13.73 -3.58 47.77
C GLY A 10 -12.87 -4.66 47.16
N VAL A 11 -12.03 -4.32 46.19
CA VAL A 11 -11.02 -5.23 45.64
C VAL A 11 -9.95 -5.45 46.71
N THR A 12 -9.58 -6.70 46.97
CA THR A 12 -8.48 -7.02 47.88
C THR A 12 -7.13 -6.78 47.20
N MET A 13 -6.11 -6.44 47.99
CA MET A 13 -4.74 -6.28 47.46
C MET A 13 -4.26 -7.56 46.75
N VAL A 14 -4.62 -8.73 47.27
CA VAL A 14 -4.22 -10.03 46.69
C VAL A 14 -4.90 -10.26 45.34
N GLU A 15 -6.19 -9.97 45.20
CA GLU A 15 -6.88 -10.07 43.92
C GLU A 15 -6.23 -9.18 42.86
N LEU A 16 -5.88 -7.94 43.21
CA LEU A 16 -5.20 -7.04 42.29
C LEU A 16 -3.81 -7.57 41.87
N VAL A 17 -3.03 -8.10 42.82
CA VAL A 17 -1.70 -8.66 42.54
C VAL A 17 -1.77 -9.86 41.59
N ILE A 18 -2.74 -10.77 41.79
CA ILE A 18 -2.93 -11.93 40.90
C ILE A 18 -3.31 -11.48 39.49
N VAL A 19 -4.21 -10.51 39.36
CA VAL A 19 -4.62 -9.96 38.06
C VAL A 19 -3.42 -9.34 37.33
N LEU A 20 -2.63 -8.52 38.02
CA LEU A 20 -1.43 -7.90 37.43
C LEU A 20 -0.37 -8.95 37.05
N ALA A 21 -0.20 -10.01 37.84
CA ALA A 21 0.70 -11.10 37.51
C ALA A 21 0.28 -11.83 36.21
N ILE A 22 -1.01 -12.14 36.06
CA ILE A 22 -1.55 -12.78 34.84
C ILE A 22 -1.43 -11.83 33.65
N MET A 23 -1.79 -10.55 33.81
CA MET A 23 -1.65 -9.53 32.76
C MET A 23 -0.18 -9.38 32.31
N GLY A 24 0.77 -9.42 33.24
CA GLY A 24 2.21 -9.36 32.93
C GLY A 24 2.67 -10.52 32.05
N ILE A 25 2.28 -11.75 32.39
CA ILE A 25 2.63 -12.95 31.61
C ILE A 25 2.04 -12.87 30.19
N LEU A 26 0.78 -12.45 30.07
CA LEU A 26 0.11 -12.29 28.78
C LEU A 26 0.77 -11.20 27.93
N ALA A 27 1.08 -10.04 28.51
CA ALA A 27 1.68 -8.91 27.81
C ALA A 27 3.02 -9.29 27.14
N VAL A 28 3.86 -10.07 27.81
CA VAL A 28 5.18 -10.51 27.29
C VAL A 28 5.06 -11.30 25.98
N THR A 29 4.01 -12.12 25.83
CA THR A 29 3.83 -12.95 24.64
C THR A 29 3.06 -12.24 23.53
N ILE A 30 2.04 -11.45 23.89
CA ILE A 30 1.12 -10.84 22.94
C ILE A 30 1.76 -9.67 22.19
N ILE A 31 2.51 -8.80 22.88
CA ILE A 31 3.10 -7.59 22.27
C ILE A 31 4.00 -7.91 21.06
N PRO A 32 5.02 -8.80 21.16
CA PRO A 32 5.88 -9.11 20.02
C PRO A 32 5.14 -9.86 18.92
N MET A 33 4.15 -10.69 19.26
CA MET A 33 3.32 -11.38 18.27
C MET A 33 2.49 -10.39 17.44
N TYR A 34 1.84 -9.44 18.11
CA TYR A 34 1.02 -8.42 17.47
C TYR A 34 1.85 -7.56 16.50
N SER A 35 3.03 -7.11 16.94
CA SER A 35 3.94 -6.33 16.08
C SER A 35 4.33 -7.08 14.79
N LYS A 36 4.66 -8.37 14.90
CA LYS A 36 4.97 -9.21 13.73
C LYS A 36 3.77 -9.38 12.79
N LEU A 37 2.57 -9.59 13.34
CA LEU A 37 1.34 -9.73 12.55
C LEU A 37 0.98 -8.42 11.84
N GLN A 38 1.17 -7.28 12.51
CA GLN A 38 0.97 -5.96 11.93
C GLN A 38 1.91 -5.74 10.74
N ALA A 39 3.21 -5.96 10.92
CA ALA A 39 4.21 -5.83 9.85
C ALA A 39 3.90 -6.76 8.66
N LYS A 40 3.52 -8.01 8.91
CA LYS A 40 3.11 -8.97 7.86
C LYS A 40 1.88 -8.47 7.09
N THR A 41 0.88 -7.96 7.79
CA THR A 41 -0.36 -7.45 7.18
C THR A 41 -0.08 -6.19 6.36
N GLN A 42 0.75 -5.28 6.89
CA GLN A 42 1.19 -4.08 6.17
C GLN A 42 1.94 -4.45 4.89
N ARG A 43 2.93 -5.34 4.96
CA ARG A 43 3.65 -5.86 3.78
C ARG A 43 2.71 -6.46 2.74
N ALA A 44 1.76 -7.29 3.17
CA ALA A 44 0.77 -7.89 2.28
C ALA A 44 -0.13 -6.84 1.59
N ARG A 45 -0.56 -5.81 2.34
CA ARG A 45 -1.31 -4.67 1.76
C ARG A 45 -0.48 -3.90 0.74
N ASN A 46 0.79 -3.62 1.04
CA ASN A 46 1.66 -2.87 0.13
C ASN A 46 1.85 -3.62 -1.19
N LYS A 47 2.07 -4.94 -1.12
CA LYS A 47 2.12 -5.80 -2.30
C LYS A 47 0.80 -5.80 -3.07
N SER A 48 -0.33 -5.87 -2.37
CA SER A 48 -1.65 -5.75 -3.00
C SER A 48 -1.83 -4.41 -3.71
N ASN A 49 -1.39 -3.32 -3.10
CA ASN A 49 -1.47 -1.98 -3.69
C ASN A 49 -0.60 -1.87 -4.96
N MET A 50 0.60 -2.44 -4.97
CA MET A 50 1.42 -2.52 -6.19
C MET A 50 0.73 -3.31 -7.31
N MET A 51 0.05 -4.42 -6.98
CA MET A 51 -0.71 -5.21 -7.97
C MET A 51 -1.93 -4.45 -8.50
N ILE A 52 -2.64 -3.69 -7.66
CA ILE A 52 -3.74 -2.82 -8.08
C ILE A 52 -3.24 -1.75 -9.06
N ILE A 53 -2.07 -1.15 -8.80
CA ILE A 53 -1.46 -0.19 -9.73
C ILE A 53 -1.09 -0.85 -11.06
N GLN A 54 -0.50 -2.05 -11.03
CA GLN A 54 -0.22 -2.82 -12.23
C GLN A 54 -1.49 -3.02 -13.06
N GLU A 55 -2.57 -3.51 -12.44
CA GLU A 55 -3.84 -3.77 -13.13
C GLU A 55 -4.43 -2.50 -13.74
N ALA A 56 -4.42 -1.39 -13.00
CA ALA A 56 -4.90 -0.10 -13.51
C ALA A 56 -4.09 0.37 -14.73
N PHE A 57 -2.76 0.22 -14.70
CA PHE A 57 -1.89 0.62 -15.81
C PHE A 57 -2.09 -0.27 -17.04
N VAL A 58 -2.27 -1.58 -16.84
CA VAL A 58 -2.61 -2.55 -17.90
C VAL A 58 -3.95 -2.18 -18.55
N ASN A 59 -4.98 -1.92 -17.73
CA ASN A 59 -6.32 -1.56 -18.22
C ASN A 59 -6.31 -0.24 -18.98
N TYR A 60 -5.56 0.75 -18.49
CA TYR A 60 -5.37 2.02 -19.19
C TYR A 60 -4.71 1.80 -20.56
N TYR A 61 -3.64 1.01 -20.61
CA TYR A 61 -2.94 0.71 -21.85
C TYR A 61 -3.87 0.08 -22.90
N TYR A 62 -4.69 -0.91 -22.52
CA TYR A 62 -5.65 -1.52 -23.45
C TYR A 62 -6.74 -0.55 -23.91
N THR A 63 -7.19 0.35 -23.02
CA THR A 63 -8.15 1.39 -23.37
C THR A 63 -7.55 2.33 -24.42
N MET A 64 -6.32 2.78 -24.21
CA MET A 64 -5.61 3.66 -25.14
C MET A 64 -5.26 2.94 -26.46
N TYR A 65 -4.94 1.64 -26.40
CA TYR A 65 -4.73 0.80 -27.58
C TYR A 65 -6.00 0.76 -28.44
N ALA A 66 -7.19 0.60 -27.84
CA ALA A 66 -8.46 0.62 -28.56
C ALA A 66 -8.76 1.99 -29.19
N SER A 67 -8.29 3.08 -28.58
CA SER A 67 -8.36 4.44 -29.13
C SER A 67 -7.29 4.76 -30.18
N GLY A 68 -6.34 3.85 -30.44
CA GLY A 68 -5.30 4.01 -31.45
C GLY A 68 -4.02 4.71 -30.97
N THR A 69 -3.91 5.03 -29.68
CA THR A 69 -2.76 5.73 -29.07
C THR A 69 -2.19 4.94 -27.90
N PRO A 70 -1.68 3.70 -28.11
CA PRO A 70 -1.25 2.82 -27.03
C PRO A 70 -0.14 3.46 -26.19
N GLN A 71 -0.48 3.81 -24.94
CA GLN A 71 0.44 4.44 -24.01
C GLN A 71 0.16 4.01 -22.57
N TYR A 72 1.21 4.09 -21.75
CA TYR A 72 1.11 3.94 -20.30
C TYR A 72 1.02 5.32 -19.65
N PRO A 73 0.63 5.40 -18.37
CA PRO A 73 0.88 6.59 -17.59
C PRO A 73 2.38 6.94 -17.69
N PRO A 74 2.75 8.20 -17.98
CA PRO A 74 4.14 8.59 -18.10
C PRO A 74 4.85 8.38 -16.75
N PRO A 75 6.05 7.78 -16.69
CA PRO A 75 6.74 7.60 -15.42
C PRO A 75 7.12 8.96 -14.80
N PRO A 76 7.00 9.13 -13.47
CA PRO A 76 7.57 10.27 -12.77
C PRO A 76 9.10 10.19 -12.75
N ASP A 77 9.77 11.27 -12.35
CA ASP A 77 11.23 11.29 -12.16
C ASP A 77 11.71 10.31 -11.07
N SER A 78 10.85 10.01 -10.09
CA SER A 78 11.17 9.08 -9.01
C SER A 78 9.91 8.42 -8.43
N LEU A 79 9.15 9.16 -7.62
CA LEU A 79 7.98 8.65 -6.91
C LEU A 79 6.68 9.10 -7.59
N MET A 80 5.61 8.32 -7.44
CA MET A 80 4.25 8.73 -7.81
C MET A 80 3.71 9.77 -6.81
N THR A 81 4.34 10.95 -6.78
CA THR A 81 3.97 12.06 -5.89
C THR A 81 2.54 12.53 -6.15
N ASP A 82 1.98 13.29 -5.21
CA ASP A 82 0.65 13.86 -5.40
C ASP A 82 0.61 14.82 -6.60
N GLU A 83 1.71 15.51 -6.91
CA GLU A 83 1.83 16.34 -8.11
C GLU A 83 1.71 15.50 -9.39
N TRP A 84 2.47 14.41 -9.51
CA TRP A 84 2.38 13.51 -10.64
C TRP A 84 0.98 12.89 -10.76
N CYS A 85 0.41 12.44 -9.63
CA CYS A 85 -0.90 11.80 -9.58
C CYS A 85 -2.06 12.70 -10.03
N ASN A 86 -1.89 14.03 -9.95
CA ASN A 86 -2.89 15.03 -10.34
C ASN A 86 -2.54 15.73 -11.66
N THR A 87 -1.40 15.42 -12.28
CA THR A 87 -1.02 15.98 -13.57
C THR A 87 -1.63 15.12 -14.68
N PRO A 88 -2.23 15.73 -15.72
CA PRO A 88 -2.71 14.98 -16.88
C PRO A 88 -1.63 14.07 -17.47
N MET A 89 -1.99 12.83 -17.77
CA MET A 89 -1.06 11.88 -18.40
C MET A 89 -0.71 12.31 -19.83
N ASP A 90 -1.64 12.97 -20.52
CA ASP A 90 -1.43 13.59 -21.82
C ASP A 90 -2.24 14.88 -21.94
N SER A 91 -1.58 16.03 -21.82
CA SER A 91 -2.21 17.35 -21.91
C SER A 91 -2.80 17.70 -23.29
N THR A 92 -2.55 16.88 -24.32
CA THR A 92 -2.93 17.16 -25.71
C THR A 92 -4.18 16.39 -26.13
N ILE A 93 -4.30 15.14 -25.69
CA ILE A 93 -5.34 14.20 -26.15
C ILE A 93 -6.33 13.85 -25.05
N ASN A 94 -5.85 13.61 -23.83
CA ASN A 94 -6.68 13.14 -22.73
C ASN A 94 -6.20 13.71 -21.39
N LEU A 95 -6.98 14.63 -20.84
CA LEU A 95 -6.69 15.29 -19.56
C LEU A 95 -6.81 14.36 -18.33
N GLN A 96 -7.08 13.07 -18.54
CA GLN A 96 -7.13 12.08 -17.47
C GLN A 96 -5.81 12.02 -16.70
N THR A 97 -5.92 12.06 -15.39
CA THR A 97 -4.82 11.99 -14.42
C THR A 97 -4.63 10.57 -13.91
N PRO A 98 -3.46 10.20 -13.38
CA PRO A 98 -3.26 8.88 -12.79
C PRO A 98 -4.25 8.54 -11.67
N ASN A 99 -4.67 9.52 -10.86
CA ASN A 99 -5.66 9.31 -9.80
C ASN A 99 -7.01 8.80 -10.33
N GLU A 100 -7.40 9.22 -11.52
CA GLU A 100 -8.68 8.85 -12.15
C GLU A 100 -8.68 7.42 -12.73
N LEU A 101 -7.54 6.73 -12.71
CA LEU A 101 -7.47 5.30 -13.06
C LEU A 101 -8.02 4.40 -11.94
N PHE A 102 -8.23 4.95 -10.75
CA PHE A 102 -8.61 4.20 -9.57
C PHE A 102 -10.00 4.64 -9.12
N GLY A 103 -10.87 3.67 -8.80
CA GLY A 103 -12.22 3.96 -8.28
C GLY A 103 -12.23 4.72 -6.94
N THR A 104 -11.11 4.75 -6.23
CA THR A 104 -10.88 5.54 -5.01
C THR A 104 -10.52 7.01 -5.30
N GLY A 105 -10.26 7.38 -6.56
CA GLY A 105 -9.77 8.71 -6.94
C GLY A 105 -8.35 9.01 -6.45
N SER A 106 -7.58 7.98 -6.07
CA SER A 106 -6.22 8.14 -5.57
C SER A 106 -5.37 6.92 -5.91
N VAL A 107 -4.14 7.16 -6.37
CA VAL A 107 -3.15 6.10 -6.56
C VAL A 107 -2.82 5.45 -5.20
N PRO A 108 -2.92 4.12 -5.06
CA PRO A 108 -2.59 3.43 -3.83
C PRO A 108 -1.14 3.69 -3.37
N LYS A 109 -0.96 3.88 -2.06
CA LYS A 109 0.34 4.14 -1.42
C LYS A 109 0.77 2.96 -0.54
N ASN A 110 1.98 2.99 0.01
CA ASN A 110 2.41 1.99 0.97
C ASN A 110 1.70 2.15 2.33
N SER A 111 1.99 1.28 3.29
CA SER A 111 1.35 1.23 4.61
C SER A 111 1.61 2.46 5.48
N ASN A 112 2.64 3.23 5.14
CA ASN A 112 3.03 4.48 5.79
C ASN A 112 2.49 5.70 5.03
N ASN A 113 1.60 5.48 4.05
CA ASN A 113 1.01 6.50 3.19
C ASN A 113 2.02 7.25 2.32
N LEU A 114 3.15 6.61 2.00
CA LEU A 114 4.15 7.12 1.07
C LEU A 114 3.97 6.49 -0.33
N PRO A 115 4.19 7.26 -1.39
CA PRO A 115 4.04 6.78 -2.76
C PRO A 115 5.13 5.78 -3.14
N PHE A 116 4.78 4.84 -4.01
CA PHE A 116 5.77 3.94 -4.62
C PHE A 116 6.57 4.64 -5.72
N MET A 117 7.77 4.16 -5.97
CA MET A 117 8.58 4.50 -7.14
C MET A 117 7.96 3.85 -8.39
N TYR A 118 7.91 4.58 -9.50
CA TYR A 118 7.46 4.05 -10.80
C TYR A 118 8.49 4.38 -11.87
N GLN A 119 9.00 3.36 -12.55
CA GLN A 119 9.90 3.50 -13.70
C GLN A 119 9.42 2.64 -14.86
N SER A 120 9.65 3.10 -16.09
CA SER A 120 9.45 2.29 -17.28
C SER A 120 10.58 2.45 -18.28
N TRP A 121 10.94 1.37 -18.96
CA TRP A 121 11.96 1.37 -20.01
C TRP A 121 11.61 0.32 -21.07
N ILE A 122 12.24 0.43 -22.24
CA ILE A 122 12.11 -0.55 -23.32
C ILE A 122 13.33 -1.45 -23.27
N ASP A 123 13.09 -2.75 -23.24
CA ASP A 123 14.12 -3.78 -23.39
C ASP A 123 14.02 -4.38 -24.80
N THR A 124 15.15 -4.66 -25.42
CA THR A 124 15.21 -5.27 -26.75
C THR A 124 15.67 -6.71 -26.60
N GLU A 125 14.80 -7.65 -26.95
CA GLU A 125 15.12 -9.07 -26.92
C GLU A 125 16.08 -9.46 -28.05
N SER A 126 16.70 -10.63 -27.92
CA SER A 126 17.65 -11.15 -28.92
C SER A 126 17.03 -11.37 -30.30
N ASP A 127 15.71 -11.44 -30.40
CA ASP A 127 14.94 -11.54 -31.65
C ASP A 127 14.56 -10.17 -32.24
N GLY A 128 15.00 -9.07 -31.63
CA GLY A 128 14.70 -7.69 -32.05
C GLY A 128 13.35 -7.15 -31.57
N ARG A 129 12.55 -7.95 -30.83
CA ARG A 129 11.30 -7.45 -30.24
C ARG A 129 11.58 -6.47 -29.12
N GLN A 130 10.84 -5.37 -29.11
CA GLN A 130 10.83 -4.42 -28.01
C GLN A 130 9.73 -4.78 -27.01
N LYS A 131 10.10 -4.93 -25.74
CA LYS A 131 9.16 -5.12 -24.64
C LYS A 131 9.27 -3.97 -23.67
N ARG A 132 8.13 -3.37 -23.32
CA ARG A 132 8.10 -2.33 -22.29
C ARG A 132 8.05 -2.99 -20.92
N LYS A 133 9.03 -2.67 -20.09
CA LYS A 133 9.11 -3.09 -18.70
C LYS A 133 8.64 -1.96 -17.80
N ILE A 134 7.86 -2.31 -16.79
CA ILE A 134 7.36 -1.39 -15.78
C ILE A 134 7.77 -1.93 -14.41
N LEU A 135 8.38 -1.06 -13.62
CA LEU A 135 8.83 -1.32 -12.26
C LEU A 135 8.05 -0.44 -11.29
N ILE A 136 7.41 -1.08 -10.31
CA ILE A 136 6.85 -0.42 -9.13
C ILE A 136 7.65 -0.90 -7.94
N LYS A 137 8.19 0.01 -7.12
CA LYS A 137 9.05 -0.35 -5.99
C LYS A 137 8.71 0.44 -4.74
N ASP A 138 8.76 -0.21 -3.59
CA ASP A 138 8.71 0.45 -2.30
C ASP A 138 10.11 0.88 -1.86
N THR A 139 10.33 2.19 -1.79
CA THR A 139 11.63 2.79 -1.42
C THR A 139 11.65 3.32 0.01
N ASP A 140 10.55 3.19 0.75
CA ASP A 140 10.43 3.67 2.14
C ASP A 140 11.19 2.76 3.11
N PRO A 141 12.27 3.23 3.78
CA PRO A 141 13.06 2.42 4.71
C PRO A 141 12.28 1.91 5.92
N ASP A 142 11.22 2.62 6.32
CA ASP A 142 10.38 2.28 7.47
C ASP A 142 9.21 1.37 7.09
N SER A 143 9.09 1.02 5.81
CA SER A 143 8.04 0.13 5.31
C SER A 143 8.41 -1.34 5.52
N PRO A 144 7.47 -2.20 5.98
CA PRO A 144 7.66 -3.64 6.03
C PRO A 144 7.90 -4.31 4.67
N SER A 145 7.69 -3.60 3.56
CA SER A 145 7.99 -4.03 2.19
C SER A 145 9.15 -3.24 1.55
N HIS A 146 9.99 -2.57 2.33
CA HIS A 146 11.16 -1.86 1.81
C HIS A 146 11.97 -2.72 0.81
N GLU A 147 12.34 -2.12 -0.31
CA GLU A 147 13.06 -2.73 -1.43
C GLU A 147 12.31 -3.81 -2.22
N GLU A 148 11.07 -4.16 -1.84
CA GLU A 148 10.25 -5.00 -2.69
C GLU A 148 9.78 -4.24 -3.92
N PHE A 149 9.71 -4.99 -5.02
CA PHE A 149 9.29 -4.46 -6.29
C PHE A 149 8.40 -5.45 -7.05
N LEU A 150 7.62 -4.89 -7.96
CA LEU A 150 6.83 -5.58 -8.94
C LEU A 150 7.32 -5.15 -10.31
N LEU A 151 7.90 -6.10 -11.06
CA LEU A 151 8.35 -5.91 -12.43
C LEU A 151 7.41 -6.68 -13.35
N PHE A 152 6.80 -5.99 -14.30
CA PHE A 152 5.92 -6.62 -15.29
C PHE A 152 6.20 -6.08 -16.70
N THR A 153 5.75 -6.85 -17.68
CA THR A 153 5.85 -6.55 -19.10
C THR A 153 4.51 -6.85 -19.74
N ILE A 154 4.19 -6.12 -20.81
CA ILE A 154 3.01 -6.32 -21.65
C ILE A 154 3.47 -6.25 -23.10
#